data_AF-A0A9Q3ER29-F1
#
_entry.id   AF-A0A9Q3ER29-F1
#
_cell.length_a   1.000
_cell.length_b   1.000
_cell.length_c   1.000
_cell.angle_alpha   90.00
_cell.angle_beta   90.00
_cell.angle_gamma   90.00
#
_symmetry.space_group_name_H-M   'P 1'
#
loop_
_entity.id
_entity.type
_entity.pdbx_description
1 polymer ?
#
loop_
_entity_poly.entity_id
_entity_poly.type
_entity_poly.pdbx_seq_one_letter_code
_entity_poly.pdbx_strand_id
1 'polypeptide(L)'
;MYGIDIYSSKNRHITIGIKKEKKFSLDIYQISTHDPLNGFREGQFSTTLTSKQKLSLLKILRINRPEFAICEEPLVKIRGHDIELYIDVERPYPPMLRRPPYPESLETRKEIEKHINKLLDMDVIRKIGHNQIVEITTPFIITWHDDKYRLCGDFRALNDYTKADRYPIPKIPHSLEKLKKAKYITKMDCMKGFH
;
A
#
# COMPACT_ATOMS: atom_id res chain seq x y z
N MET A 1 -0.31 -25.33 -16.96
CA MET A 1 -0.98 -24.27 -16.18
C MET A 1 0.12 -23.31 -15.74
N TYR A 2 0.19 -22.12 -16.33
CA TYR A 2 1.29 -21.18 -16.10
C TYR A 2 0.86 -20.13 -15.07
N GLY A 3 1.58 -20.03 -13.96
CA GLY A 3 1.43 -18.96 -12.97
C GLY A 3 2.42 -17.85 -13.25
N ILE A 4 1.96 -16.61 -13.25
CA ILE A 4 2.81 -15.41 -13.28
C ILE A 4 2.92 -14.95 -11.83
N ASP A 5 4.14 -14.88 -11.31
CA ASP A 5 4.39 -14.38 -9.95
C ASP A 5 4.47 -12.85 -10.00
N ILE A 6 3.58 -12.18 -9.25
CA ILE A 6 3.37 -10.73 -9.31
C ILE A 6 4.15 -10.00 -8.21
N TYR A 7 4.80 -10.74 -7.30
CA TYR A 7 5.54 -10.20 -6.16
C TYR A 7 7.04 -10.48 -6.26
N SER A 8 7.82 -9.40 -6.16
CA SER A 8 9.27 -9.42 -5.95
C SER A 8 9.58 -10.16 -4.66
N SER A 9 9.86 -11.47 -4.74
CA SER A 9 10.44 -12.22 -3.65
C SER A 9 11.79 -12.78 -4.08
N LYS A 10 12.83 -12.36 -3.35
CA LYS A 10 14.24 -12.71 -3.55
C LYS A 10 14.47 -14.23 -3.42
N ASN A 11 14.28 -14.97 -4.51
CA ASN A 11 14.52 -16.41 -4.69
C ASN A 11 13.38 -17.36 -4.28
N ARG A 12 12.30 -17.40 -5.04
CA ARG A 12 11.45 -18.60 -5.13
C ARG A 12 11.45 -19.15 -6.57
N HIS A 13 11.75 -20.44 -6.71
CA HIS A 13 11.84 -21.12 -8.01
C HIS A 13 10.46 -21.65 -8.44
N ILE A 14 10.10 -21.47 -9.70
CA ILE A 14 8.93 -22.12 -10.30
C ILE A 14 9.41 -23.20 -11.28
N THR A 15 8.82 -24.39 -11.20
CA THR A 15 9.07 -25.50 -12.13
C THR A 15 7.96 -25.57 -13.17
N ILE A 16 8.32 -25.72 -14.45
CA ILE A 16 7.38 -26.04 -15.53
C ILE A 16 7.96 -27.27 -16.24
N GLY A 17 7.43 -28.45 -15.93
CA GLY A 17 8.02 -29.73 -16.34
C GLY A 17 9.22 -30.14 -15.45
N ILE A 18 9.88 -31.27 -15.77
CA ILE A 18 10.91 -31.93 -14.92
C ILE A 18 12.18 -31.06 -14.72
N LYS A 19 12.38 -29.98 -15.50
CA LYS A 19 13.57 -29.12 -15.41
C LYS A 19 13.32 -27.81 -14.65
N LYS A 20 14.17 -27.56 -13.63
CA LYS A 20 14.26 -26.33 -12.85
C LYS A 20 15.09 -25.27 -13.60
N GLU A 21 14.47 -24.39 -14.37
CA GLU A 21 15.16 -23.24 -14.98
C GLU A 21 14.43 -21.92 -14.72
N LYS A 22 15.18 -20.83 -14.46
CA LYS A 22 14.66 -19.47 -14.28
C LYS A 22 13.93 -19.02 -15.55
N LYS A 23 12.62 -18.80 -15.48
CA LYS A 23 11.87 -18.09 -16.54
C LYS A 23 11.37 -16.77 -15.99
N PHE A 24 12.03 -15.70 -16.42
CA PHE A 24 11.78 -14.28 -16.15
C PHE A 24 12.24 -13.77 -14.78
N SER A 25 13.50 -13.33 -14.70
CA SER A 25 13.87 -12.20 -13.86
C SER A 25 13.69 -10.93 -14.69
N LEU A 26 12.93 -9.96 -14.19
CA LEU A 26 13.19 -8.57 -14.58
C LEU A 26 14.47 -8.22 -13.85
N ASP A 27 15.58 -8.15 -14.58
CA ASP A 27 16.85 -7.65 -14.05
C ASP A 27 16.70 -6.14 -13.87
N ILE A 28 16.15 -5.77 -12.71
CA ILE A 28 15.95 -4.38 -12.35
C ILE A 28 17.22 -3.91 -11.64
N TYR A 29 18.09 -3.22 -12.37
CA TYR A 29 19.27 -2.58 -11.81
C TYR A 29 18.90 -1.23 -11.20
N GLN A 30 19.35 -0.98 -9.97
CA GLN A 30 19.37 0.37 -9.38
C GLN A 30 20.33 1.23 -10.20
N ILE A 31 19.79 2.25 -10.87
CA ILE A 31 20.62 3.35 -11.39
C ILE A 31 20.45 4.48 -10.39
N SER A 32 21.52 4.81 -9.66
CA SER A 32 21.61 6.06 -8.91
C SER A 32 21.79 7.20 -9.91
N THR A 33 20.69 7.76 -10.41
CA THR A 33 20.78 9.05 -11.11
C THR A 33 20.93 10.14 -10.06
N HIS A 34 22.17 10.39 -9.64
CA HIS A 34 22.57 11.65 -9.02
C HIS A 34 22.51 12.74 -10.08
N ASP A 35 21.32 13.19 -10.43
CA ASP A 35 21.12 14.36 -11.27
C ASP A 35 20.19 15.33 -10.53
N PRO A 36 20.70 16.46 -10.00
CA PRO A 36 19.97 17.35 -9.10
C PRO A 36 18.79 18.11 -9.77
N LEU A 37 18.51 17.85 -11.04
CA LEU A 37 17.40 18.43 -11.81
C LEU A 37 16.17 17.50 -11.96
N ASN A 38 16.23 16.27 -11.47
CA ASN A 38 15.16 15.27 -11.57
C ASN A 38 14.47 15.02 -10.22
N GLY A 39 13.23 15.49 -10.07
CA GLY A 39 12.38 15.25 -8.90
C GLY A 39 11.93 13.79 -8.70
N PHE A 40 12.36 12.86 -9.55
CA PHE A 40 12.11 11.43 -9.40
C PHE A 40 13.37 10.77 -8.84
N ARG A 41 13.45 10.60 -7.51
CA ARG A 41 14.62 10.04 -6.83
C ARG A 41 14.85 8.54 -7.08
N GLU A 42 13.81 7.81 -7.50
CA GLU A 42 13.86 6.35 -7.65
C GLU A 42 13.15 5.89 -8.93
N GLY A 43 13.83 5.95 -10.07
CA GLY A 43 13.35 5.41 -11.33
C GLY A 43 14.27 4.31 -11.83
N GLN A 44 13.88 3.04 -11.68
CA GLN A 44 14.62 1.93 -12.29
C GLN A 44 14.14 1.73 -13.73
N PHE A 45 14.96 2.15 -14.70
CA PHE A 45 14.67 1.91 -16.12
C PHE A 45 15.30 0.60 -16.57
N SER A 46 14.58 -0.18 -17.39
CA SER A 46 15.16 -1.38 -18.00
C SER A 46 16.33 -1.00 -18.92
N THR A 47 17.38 -1.82 -18.90
CA THR A 47 18.57 -1.72 -19.77
C THR A 47 18.23 -1.92 -21.25
N THR A 48 17.10 -2.57 -21.54
CA THR A 48 16.61 -2.82 -22.90
C THR A 48 16.05 -1.58 -23.61
N LEU A 49 15.80 -0.49 -22.87
CA LEU A 49 15.23 0.74 -23.43
C LEU A 49 16.29 1.58 -24.13
N THR A 50 15.99 2.01 -25.36
CA THR A 50 16.83 2.96 -26.10
C THR A 50 16.80 4.36 -25.47
N SER A 51 17.84 5.17 -25.70
CA SER A 51 17.92 6.54 -25.16
C SER A 51 16.74 7.42 -25.57
N LYS A 52 16.22 7.25 -26.79
CA LYS A 52 15.03 7.98 -27.28
C LYS A 52 13.76 7.59 -26.51
N GLN A 53 13.58 6.31 -26.19
CA GLN A 53 12.44 5.83 -25.40
C GLN A 53 12.50 6.33 -23.96
N LYS A 54 13.70 6.33 -23.35
CA LYS A 54 13.90 6.87 -22.00
C LYS A 54 13.51 8.36 -21.93
N LEU A 55 13.96 9.16 -22.90
CA LEU A 55 13.58 10.58 -22.98
C LEU A 55 12.07 10.77 -23.17
N SER A 56 11.44 9.94 -24.00
CA SER A 56 9.98 9.99 -24.19
C SER A 56 9.23 9.66 -22.89
N LEU A 57 9.69 8.67 -22.14
CA LEU A 57 9.09 8.28 -20.87
C LEU A 57 9.24 9.38 -19.81
N LEU A 58 10.43 9.98 -19.70
CA LEU A 58 10.65 11.12 -18.81
C LEU A 58 9.75 12.32 -19.15
N LYS A 59 9.49 12.57 -20.43
CA LYS A 59 8.52 13.60 -20.83
C LYS A 59 7.11 13.28 -20.33
N ILE A 60 6.65 12.03 -20.46
CA ILE A 60 5.34 11.60 -19.98
C ILE A 60 5.24 11.75 -18.46
N LEU A 61 6.24 11.28 -17.72
CA LEU A 61 6.29 11.41 -16.25
C LEU A 61 6.29 12.86 -15.80
N ARG A 62 6.93 13.75 -16.57
CA ARG A 62 6.96 15.19 -16.26
C ARG A 62 5.64 15.89 -16.58
N ILE A 63 4.95 15.49 -17.65
CA ILE A 63 3.63 16.01 -18.01
C ILE A 63 2.61 15.60 -16.95
N ASN A 64 2.60 14.32 -16.58
CA ASN A 64 1.69 13.74 -15.59
C ASN A 64 2.30 13.71 -14.19
N ARG A 65 3.10 14.73 -13.85
CA ARG A 65 3.74 14.79 -12.53
C ARG A 65 2.73 14.71 -11.36
N PRO A 66 1.61 15.47 -11.35
CA PRO A 66 0.74 15.51 -10.16
C PRO A 66 0.01 14.18 -9.89
N GLU A 67 -0.08 13.29 -10.87
CA GLU A 67 -0.70 11.98 -10.73
C GLU A 67 0.24 10.93 -10.11
N PHE A 68 1.56 11.15 -10.17
CA PHE A 68 2.55 10.22 -9.61
C PHE A 68 2.96 10.66 -8.22
N ALA A 69 2.73 9.78 -7.25
CA ALA A 69 3.11 10.05 -5.87
C ALA A 69 4.65 9.98 -5.72
N ILE A 70 5.25 11.10 -5.33
CA ILE A 70 6.66 11.17 -4.95
C ILE A 70 6.73 10.95 -3.42
N CYS A 71 7.72 10.20 -2.95
CA CYS A 71 7.86 9.78 -1.54
C CYS A 71 7.73 10.90 -0.49
N GLU A 72 7.88 12.17 -0.88
CA GLU A 72 7.91 13.34 -0.01
C GLU A 72 6.68 14.26 -0.18
N GLU A 73 5.80 14.02 -1.15
CA GLU A 73 4.62 14.86 -1.38
C GLU A 73 3.44 14.39 -0.48
N PRO A 74 2.58 15.32 -0.01
CA PRO A 74 1.42 14.97 0.78
C PRO A 74 0.46 14.08 -0.03
N LEU A 75 -0.21 13.16 0.65
CA LEU A 75 -1.15 12.27 -0.02
C LEU A 75 -2.30 13.08 -0.63
N VAL A 76 -2.60 12.79 -1.89
CA VAL A 76 -3.74 13.39 -2.56
C VAL A 76 -4.99 12.64 -2.11
N LYS A 77 -5.88 13.32 -1.39
CA LYS A 77 -7.19 12.79 -1.01
C LYS A 77 -8.13 12.83 -2.22
N ILE A 78 -8.61 11.66 -2.64
CA ILE A 78 -9.64 11.56 -3.68
C ILE A 78 -10.98 11.99 -3.07
N ARG A 79 -11.56 13.09 -3.56
CA ARG A 79 -12.86 13.59 -3.08
C ARG A 79 -14.02 12.85 -3.76
N GLY A 80 -15.06 12.53 -3.00
CA GLY A 80 -16.31 11.94 -3.52
C GLY A 80 -16.31 10.41 -3.63
N HIS A 81 -15.25 9.76 -3.16
CA HIS A 81 -15.14 8.29 -3.06
C HIS A 81 -14.90 7.86 -1.62
N ASP A 82 -15.57 8.53 -0.67
CA ASP A 82 -15.49 8.21 0.73
C ASP A 82 -16.15 6.86 1.01
N ILE A 83 -15.52 6.04 1.86
CA ILE A 83 -16.05 4.74 2.27
C ILE A 83 -16.89 4.96 3.52
N GLU A 84 -18.19 4.67 3.43
CA GLU A 84 -19.09 4.65 4.57
C GLU A 84 -19.03 3.28 5.27
N LEU A 85 -18.61 3.28 6.53
CA LEU A 85 -18.57 2.07 7.36
C LEU A 85 -19.87 1.95 8.16
N TYR A 86 -20.56 0.83 7.98
CA TYR A 86 -21.81 0.53 8.69
C TYR A 86 -21.53 -0.50 9.78
N ILE A 87 -21.99 -0.20 10.99
CA ILE A 87 -21.89 -1.10 12.15
C ILE A 87 -23.27 -1.72 12.39
N ASP A 88 -23.33 -3.05 12.50
CA ASP A 88 -24.56 -3.85 12.60
C ASP A 88 -25.17 -3.88 14.03
N VAL A 89 -24.64 -3.08 14.96
CA VAL A 89 -25.13 -3.00 16.35
C VAL A 89 -25.58 -1.59 16.71
N GLU A 90 -26.70 -1.51 17.41
CA GLU A 90 -27.23 -0.26 17.95
C GLU A 90 -26.60 0.09 19.31
N ARG A 91 -26.82 1.33 19.75
CA ARG A 91 -26.37 1.78 21.06
C ARG A 91 -27.28 1.20 22.16
N PRO A 92 -26.72 0.84 23.34
CA PRO A 92 -25.32 0.96 23.72
C PRO A 92 -24.43 -0.13 23.09
N TYR A 93 -23.25 0.27 22.62
CA TYR A 93 -22.31 -0.66 21.98
C TYR A 93 -21.76 -1.71 22.97
N PRO A 94 -21.50 -2.95 22.49
CA PRO A 94 -20.96 -4.01 23.33
C PRO A 94 -19.59 -3.64 23.92
N PRO A 95 -19.25 -4.09 25.14
CA PRO A 95 -17.95 -3.81 25.77
C PRO A 95 -16.74 -4.21 24.92
N MET A 96 -16.89 -5.21 24.04
CA MET A 96 -15.85 -5.65 23.11
C MET A 96 -15.39 -4.57 22.12
N LEU A 97 -16.23 -3.55 21.85
CA LEU A 97 -15.87 -2.41 21.00
C LEU A 97 -15.11 -1.31 21.78
N ARG A 98 -14.98 -1.42 23.12
CA ARG A 98 -14.20 -0.51 23.96
C ARG A 98 -12.95 -1.20 24.50
N ARG A 99 -11.96 -1.35 23.63
CA ARG A 99 -10.72 -2.05 23.96
C ARG A 99 -9.64 -1.08 24.45
N PRO A 100 -8.97 -1.38 25.58
CA PRO A 100 -7.85 -0.57 26.05
C PRO A 100 -6.60 -0.79 25.19
N PRO A 101 -5.66 0.16 25.18
CA PRO A 101 -4.33 -0.03 24.59
C PRO A 101 -3.60 -1.22 25.21
N TYR A 102 -2.79 -1.92 24.42
CA TYR A 102 -1.92 -2.95 24.95
C TYR A 102 -0.77 -2.34 25.76
N PRO A 103 -0.24 -3.04 26.78
CA PRO A 103 0.99 -2.63 27.44
C PRO A 103 2.16 -2.66 26.47
N GLU A 104 2.92 -1.56 26.39
CA GLU A 104 4.03 -1.41 25.44
C GLU A 104 5.31 -0.99 26.14
N SER A 105 6.45 -1.42 25.58
CA SER A 105 7.77 -0.95 26.02
C SER A 105 7.97 0.54 25.70
N LEU A 106 8.93 1.17 26.37
CA LEU A 106 9.28 2.58 26.08
C LEU A 106 9.77 2.77 24.63
N GLU A 107 10.49 1.79 24.09
CA GLU A 107 10.99 1.82 22.71
C GLU A 107 9.84 1.71 21.72
N THR A 108 8.94 0.74 21.92
CA THR A 108 7.77 0.54 21.08
C THR A 108 6.87 1.78 21.09
N ARG A 109 6.67 2.39 22.26
CA ARG A 109 5.87 3.61 22.40
C ARG A 109 6.41 4.78 21.58
N LYS A 110 7.75 4.95 21.52
CA LYS A 110 8.38 6.00 20.70
C LYS A 110 8.11 5.78 19.22
N GLU A 111 8.18 4.54 18.74
CA GLU A 111 7.89 4.23 17.34
C GLU A 111 6.40 4.41 17.02
N ILE A 112 5.50 4.03 17.92
CA ILE A 112 4.06 4.33 17.79
C ILE A 112 3.83 5.83 17.62
N GLU A 113 4.41 6.64 18.50
CA GLU A 113 4.25 8.10 18.48
C GLU A 113 4.78 8.72 17.17
N LYS A 114 5.94 8.25 16.70
CA LYS A 114 6.50 8.64 15.41
C LYS A 114 5.56 8.34 14.24
N HIS A 115 4.94 7.16 14.22
CA HIS A 115 3.97 6.79 13.19
C HIS A 115 2.69 7.64 13.29
N ILE A 116 2.17 7.87 14.50
CA ILE A 116 0.98 8.71 14.74
C ILE A 116 1.23 10.14 14.27
N ASN A 117 2.36 10.75 14.63
CA ASN A 117 2.71 12.10 14.20
C ASN A 117 2.78 12.20 12.67
N LYS A 118 3.38 11.20 12.02
CA LYS A 118 3.40 11.15 10.55
C LYS A 118 2.00 11.08 9.93
N LEU A 119 1.07 10.35 10.54
CA LEU A 119 -0.32 10.28 10.07
C LEU A 119 -1.10 11.57 10.34
N LEU A 120 -0.79 12.27 11.43
CA LEU A 120 -1.33 13.60 11.73
C LEU A 120 -0.83 14.64 10.70
N ASP A 121 0.47 14.63 10.38
CA ASP A 121 1.07 15.52 9.39
C ASP A 121 0.50 15.27 7.98
N MET A 122 0.13 14.02 7.68
CA MET A 122 -0.54 13.63 6.44
C MET A 122 -2.05 13.87 6.44
N ASP A 123 -2.61 14.42 7.53
CA ASP A 123 -4.04 14.65 7.72
C ASP A 123 -4.90 13.38 7.53
N VAL A 124 -4.32 12.20 7.76
CA VAL A 124 -5.01 10.90 7.67
C VAL A 124 -5.82 10.64 8.94
N ILE A 125 -5.28 11.06 10.08
CA ILE A 125 -5.95 10.96 11.39
C ILE A 125 -6.03 12.35 12.03
N ARG A 126 -6.93 12.49 13.00
CA ARG A 126 -7.07 13.72 13.80
C ARG A 126 -7.17 13.38 15.28
N LYS A 127 -6.77 14.33 16.13
CA LYS A 127 -7.05 14.25 17.56
C LYS A 127 -8.55 14.43 17.81
N ILE A 128 -9.08 13.65 18.75
CA ILE A 128 -10.46 13.77 19.21
C ILE A 128 -10.50 14.88 20.26
N GLY A 129 -11.49 15.78 20.16
CA GLY A 129 -11.63 16.91 21.09
C GLY A 129 -12.18 16.47 22.46
N HIS A 130 -11.91 17.26 23.49
CA HIS A 130 -12.39 17.02 24.87
C HIS A 130 -13.92 16.90 24.99
N ASN A 131 -14.68 17.54 24.10
CA ASN A 131 -16.14 17.48 24.07
C ASN A 131 -16.71 16.33 23.21
N GLN A 132 -15.86 15.50 22.60
CA GLN A 132 -16.31 14.40 21.75
C GLN A 132 -16.35 13.09 22.55
N ILE A 133 -17.50 12.41 22.52
CA ILE A 133 -17.69 11.12 23.17
C ILE A 133 -17.09 10.03 22.26
N VAL A 134 -16.22 9.19 22.82
CA VAL A 134 -15.64 8.03 22.14
C VAL A 134 -16.27 6.77 22.69
N GLU A 135 -17.07 6.09 21.87
CA GLU A 135 -17.76 4.85 22.29
C GLU A 135 -17.12 3.59 21.71
N ILE A 136 -16.25 3.73 20.71
CA ILE A 136 -15.54 2.63 20.05
C ILE A 136 -14.05 2.95 20.05
N THR A 137 -13.24 1.99 20.53
CA THR A 137 -11.79 2.09 20.61
C THR A 137 -11.13 0.79 20.17
N THR A 138 -10.12 0.91 19.30
CA THR A 138 -9.31 -0.21 18.82
C THR A 138 -7.83 0.07 19.12
N PRO A 139 -7.11 -0.86 19.77
CA PRO A 139 -5.70 -0.66 20.10
C PRO A 139 -4.82 -0.82 18.87
N PHE A 140 -3.65 -0.20 18.92
CA PHE A 140 -2.56 -0.43 17.97
C PHE A 140 -1.51 -1.36 18.56
N ILE A 141 -0.80 -2.06 17.68
CA ILE A 141 0.39 -2.83 17.97
C ILE A 141 1.48 -2.44 16.98
N ILE A 142 2.74 -2.61 17.37
CA ILE A 142 3.88 -2.50 16.46
C ILE A 142 4.34 -3.89 16.09
N THR A 143 4.62 -4.08 14.80
CA THR A 143 5.22 -5.30 14.27
C THR A 143 6.53 -4.96 13.57
N TRP A 144 7.51 -5.86 13.62
CA TRP A 144 8.76 -5.73 12.87
C TRP A 144 8.66 -6.50 11.56
N HIS A 145 8.88 -5.84 10.42
CA HIS A 145 8.83 -6.46 9.11
C HIS A 145 9.68 -5.69 8.09
N ASP A 146 10.48 -6.41 7.28
CA ASP A 146 11.44 -5.85 6.30
C ASP A 146 12.34 -4.76 6.90
N ASP A 147 12.97 -5.06 8.05
CA ASP A 147 13.89 -4.17 8.77
C ASP A 147 13.28 -2.83 9.20
N LYS A 148 11.93 -2.79 9.35
CA LYS A 148 11.20 -1.60 9.77
C LYS A 148 10.07 -1.95 10.74
N TYR A 149 9.80 -1.04 11.66
CA TYR A 149 8.59 -1.06 12.47
C TYR A 149 7.38 -0.67 11.62
N ARG A 150 6.26 -1.37 11.83
CA ARG A 150 4.96 -1.10 11.20
C ARG A 150 3.89 -0.99 12.28
N LEU A 151 3.16 0.13 12.26
CA LEU A 151 1.97 0.33 13.07
C LEU A 151 0.80 -0.46 12.49
N CYS A 152 0.19 -1.35 13.29
CA CYS A 152 -0.94 -2.18 12.90
C CYS A 152 -2.10 -1.98 13.88
N GLY A 153 -3.30 -1.67 13.39
CA GLY A 153 -4.51 -1.59 14.21
C GLY A 153 -5.16 -2.97 14.40
N ASP A 154 -5.59 -3.28 15.62
CA ASP A 154 -6.32 -4.52 15.90
C ASP A 154 -7.84 -4.30 15.76
N PHE A 155 -8.31 -4.42 14.52
CA PHE A 155 -9.71 -4.22 14.14
C PHE A 155 -10.58 -5.48 14.27
N ARG A 156 -10.08 -6.59 14.83
CA ARG A 156 -10.83 -7.86 14.86
C ARG A 156 -12.22 -7.72 15.48
N ALA A 157 -12.28 -7.14 16.68
CA ALA A 157 -13.54 -6.89 17.36
C ALA A 157 -14.45 -5.93 16.58
N LEU A 158 -13.89 -4.93 15.89
CA LEU A 158 -14.68 -4.01 15.07
C LEU A 158 -15.26 -4.73 13.84
N ASN A 159 -14.45 -5.56 13.18
CA ASN A 159 -14.83 -6.31 11.99
C ASN A 159 -16.00 -7.27 12.25
N ASP A 160 -16.08 -7.87 13.44
CA ASP A 160 -17.18 -8.76 13.82
C ASP A 160 -18.55 -8.05 13.84
N TYR A 161 -18.56 -6.73 14.03
CA TYR A 161 -19.77 -5.90 14.03
C TYR A 161 -19.87 -4.99 12.81
N THR A 162 -18.96 -5.09 11.84
CA THR A 162 -18.96 -4.24 10.64
C THR A 162 -19.63 -4.97 9.50
N LYS A 163 -20.59 -4.31 8.84
CA LYS A 163 -21.21 -4.84 7.63
C LYS A 163 -20.18 -4.89 6.52
N ALA A 164 -19.89 -6.09 6.03
CA ALA A 164 -18.94 -6.27 4.93
C ALA A 164 -19.45 -5.60 3.64
N ASP A 165 -18.68 -4.66 3.10
CA ASP A 165 -18.91 -4.12 1.75
C ASP A 165 -18.51 -5.17 0.72
N ARG A 166 -19.52 -5.85 0.15
CA ARG A 166 -19.33 -6.95 -0.80
C ARG A 166 -19.25 -6.42 -2.22
N TYR A 167 -18.15 -5.74 -2.56
CA TYR A 167 -17.83 -5.43 -3.95
C TYR A 167 -17.13 -6.61 -4.64
N PRO A 168 -17.53 -7.02 -5.86
CA PRO A 168 -16.96 -8.19 -6.51
C PRO A 168 -15.52 -7.93 -6.96
N ILE A 169 -14.56 -8.45 -6.20
CA ILE A 169 -13.15 -8.48 -6.61
C ILE A 169 -12.99 -9.57 -7.68
N PRO A 170 -12.47 -9.24 -8.89
CA PRO A 170 -12.30 -10.23 -9.94
C PRO A 170 -11.29 -11.30 -9.51
N LYS A 171 -11.62 -12.57 -9.77
CA LYS A 171 -10.69 -13.68 -9.51
C LYS A 171 -9.45 -13.53 -10.39
N ILE A 172 -8.28 -13.80 -9.81
CA ILE A 172 -6.97 -13.68 -10.48
C ILE A 172 -6.95 -14.37 -11.85
N PRO A 173 -7.44 -15.63 -12.03
CA PRO A 173 -7.40 -16.29 -13.33
C PRO A 173 -8.17 -15.53 -14.43
N HIS A 174 -9.33 -14.96 -14.09
CA HIS A 174 -10.14 -14.20 -15.06
C HIS A 174 -9.41 -12.91 -15.48
N SER A 175 -8.76 -12.22 -14.53
CA SER A 175 -7.92 -11.07 -14.85
C SER A 175 -6.74 -11.45 -15.76
N LEU A 176 -6.10 -12.60 -15.52
CA LEU A 176 -4.98 -13.11 -16.35
C LEU A 176 -5.41 -13.52 -17.77
N GLU A 177 -6.60 -14.09 -17.94
CA GLU A 177 -7.12 -14.44 -19.27
C GLU A 177 -7.30 -13.20 -20.17
N LYS A 178 -7.76 -12.08 -19.58
CA LYS A 178 -7.85 -10.80 -20.30
C LYS A 178 -6.48 -10.28 -20.70
N LEU A 179 -5.47 -10.45 -19.85
CA LEU A 179 -4.09 -10.06 -20.14
C LEU A 179 -3.41 -10.92 -21.22
N LYS A 180 -3.83 -12.18 -21.41
CA LYS A 180 -3.22 -13.09 -22.40
C LYS A 180 -3.23 -12.55 -23.82
N LYS A 181 -4.22 -11.72 -24.19
CA LYS A 181 -4.34 -11.12 -25.54
C LYS A 181 -3.63 -9.76 -25.66
N ALA A 182 -3.08 -9.22 -24.57
CA ALA A 182 -2.44 -7.92 -24.59
C ALA A 182 -1.05 -8.00 -25.23
N LYS A 183 -0.75 -7.06 -26.15
CA LYS A 183 0.59 -6.90 -26.76
C LYS A 183 1.53 -6.11 -25.87
N TYR A 184 0.98 -5.21 -25.05
CA TYR A 184 1.69 -4.36 -24.11
C TYR A 184 0.94 -4.39 -22.77
N ILE A 185 1.68 -4.49 -21.67
CA ILE A 185 1.12 -4.52 -20.31
C ILE A 185 1.75 -3.37 -19.52
N THR A 186 0.91 -2.58 -18.86
CA THR A 186 1.33 -1.54 -17.93
C THR A 186 0.81 -1.91 -16.55
N LYS A 187 1.68 -1.89 -15.54
CA LYS A 187 1.33 -2.09 -14.13
C LYS A 187 1.52 -0.76 -13.41
N MET A 188 0.45 -0.28 -12.77
CA MET A 188 0.47 0.88 -11.89
C MET A 188 -0.01 0.42 -10.52
N ASP A 189 0.59 0.95 -9.47
CA ASP A 189 0.19 0.67 -8.09
C ASP A 189 -0.09 2.00 -7.39
N CYS A 190 -1.14 2.02 -6.56
CA CYS A 190 -1.55 3.22 -5.85
C CYS A 190 -0.77 3.31 -4.54
N MET A 191 0.06 4.35 -4.39
CA MET A 191 0.76 4.58 -3.14
C MET A 191 -0.26 4.90 -2.04
N LYS A 192 -0.35 4.03 -1.02
CA LYS A 192 -1.29 4.15 0.10
C LYS A 192 -2.76 4.33 -0.33
N GLY A 193 -3.24 3.52 -1.26
CA GLY A 193 -4.59 3.67 -1.85
C GLY A 193 -5.80 3.60 -0.89
N PHE A 194 -5.61 3.40 0.41
CA PHE A 194 -6.68 3.47 1.43
C PHE A 194 -6.70 4.80 2.23
N HIS A 195 -5.68 5.65 2.08
CA HIS A 195 -5.49 6.89 2.84
C HIS A 195 -5.64 8.10 1.93
#